data_AF-A0A2T7NXC2-F1
#
_entry.id   AF-A0A2T7NXC2-F1
#
_cell.length_a   1.000
_cell.length_b   1.000
_cell.length_c   1.000
_cell.angle_alpha   90.00
_cell.angle_beta   90.00
_cell.angle_gamma   90.00
#
_symmetry.space_group_name_H-M   'P 1'
#
loop_
_entity.id
_entity.type
_entity.pdbx_description
1 polymer ?
#
loop_
_entity_poly.entity_id
_entity_poly.type
_entity_poly.pdbx_seq_one_letter_code
_entity_poly.pdbx_strand_id
1 'polypeptide(L)'
;MKSMLVMCFAILDVWAQEVAWIAGSPASVSISSKIYPGGRSGVGIWQEGINNVWLFGGLGISDNPFESPRLLNDLWYFNGSSQTWHQVHQGAVFDSTVVEYRSSQIPRPRQLSAVCGAGNIMVVFGGLAEEDLALGDLWVFDTVTKEWQSQEQAYNVQRNKSHIQPGQPGVYGHLGMPTDYNVPGCRKGGVTWTDANNYLWLFGGEGCDTLTPSDTSSSVLLTDYWCYNTLIGRWEWIGGSKEGNKPPIFRQKGKLTYSALIGGRTEAAAWKKNDNAVYLFGGMGHNGTQYYCYLNDLWLINISETVGLGVPFPVLYGFGLVFLGIFLVLCLVVIGVYVYDCSKGNRTPEWRLGSRDIARYRHLLGNDS
;
A
#
# COMPACT_ATOMS: atom_id res chain seq x y z
N MET A 1 50.52 -5.24 62.56
CA MET A 1 49.87 -6.33 61.78
C MET A 1 48.80 -5.71 60.90
N LYS A 2 49.03 -5.74 59.59
CA LYS A 2 48.11 -5.55 58.45
C LYS A 2 46.93 -4.56 58.61
N SER A 3 47.17 -3.31 58.20
CA SER A 3 46.10 -2.44 57.66
C SER A 3 45.72 -2.99 56.28
N MET A 4 44.54 -3.59 56.19
CA MET A 4 43.99 -4.15 54.96
C MET A 4 43.40 -2.99 54.15
N LEU A 5 44.06 -2.63 53.04
CA LEU A 5 43.55 -1.68 52.06
C LEU A 5 42.38 -2.36 51.32
N VAL A 6 41.14 -2.00 51.67
CA VAL A 6 39.98 -2.38 50.85
C VAL A 6 39.92 -1.38 49.69
N MET A 7 40.47 -1.75 48.53
CA MET A 7 40.19 -1.05 47.28
C MET A 7 38.71 -1.29 46.94
N CYS A 8 37.92 -0.23 47.05
CA CYS A 8 36.58 -0.19 46.53
C CYS A 8 36.66 -0.09 45.00
N PHE A 9 36.50 -1.21 44.29
CA PHE A 9 36.16 -1.16 42.87
C PHE A 9 34.68 -0.79 42.79
N ALA A 10 34.41 0.50 42.59
CA ALA A 10 33.11 0.91 42.07
C ALA A 10 33.00 0.35 40.65
N ILE A 11 32.18 -0.69 40.48
CA ILE A 11 31.69 -1.09 39.17
C ILE A 11 30.83 0.09 38.72
N LEU A 12 31.37 0.92 37.82
CA LEU A 12 30.56 1.87 37.07
C LEU A 12 29.58 1.03 36.25
N ASP A 13 28.27 1.20 36.49
CA ASP A 13 27.22 0.66 35.64
C ASP A 13 27.36 1.28 34.24
N VAL A 14 28.20 0.65 33.40
CA VAL A 14 28.29 0.99 31.98
C VAL A 14 27.12 0.29 31.31
N TRP A 15 26.02 1.01 31.16
CA TRP A 15 24.92 0.57 30.29
C TRP A 15 25.49 0.32 28.89
N ALA A 16 25.33 -0.90 28.38
CA ALA A 16 25.87 -1.35 27.08
C ALA A 16 25.08 -0.78 25.90
N GLN A 17 24.84 0.53 25.88
CA GLN A 17 24.04 1.17 24.86
C GLN A 17 24.69 2.47 24.38
N GLU A 18 24.89 2.54 23.07
CA GLU A 18 25.25 3.77 22.36
C GLU A 18 23.97 4.41 21.80
N VAL A 19 23.62 5.60 22.30
CA VAL A 19 22.48 6.40 21.81
C VAL A 19 22.94 7.80 21.49
N ALA A 20 22.45 8.34 20.39
CA ALA A 20 22.72 9.71 19.97
C ALA A 20 21.39 10.47 19.80
N TRP A 21 21.33 11.66 20.38
CA TRP A 21 20.32 12.64 20.01
C TRP A 21 20.78 13.35 18.73
N ILE A 22 20.09 13.08 17.62
CA ILE A 22 20.53 13.52 16.28
C ILE A 22 19.82 14.80 15.81
N ALA A 23 18.60 15.07 16.27
CA ALA A 23 17.82 16.25 15.88
C ALA A 23 16.61 16.50 16.81
N GLY A 24 16.03 17.70 16.72
CA GLY A 24 14.85 18.11 17.47
C GLY A 24 15.18 19.11 18.58
N SER A 25 14.29 19.21 19.57
CA SER A 25 14.49 20.03 20.78
C SER A 25 14.46 19.16 22.02
N PRO A 26 15.31 19.40 23.03
CA PRO A 26 15.27 18.70 24.31
C PRO A 26 14.17 19.21 25.26
N ALA A 27 13.43 20.26 24.88
CA ALA A 27 12.39 20.85 25.71
C ALA A 27 11.17 19.93 25.89
N SER A 28 10.56 19.94 27.08
CA SER A 28 9.39 19.14 27.43
C SER A 28 8.14 19.46 26.61
N VAL A 29 8.04 20.68 26.09
CA VAL A 29 7.00 21.12 25.14
C VAL A 29 7.71 21.71 23.94
N SER A 30 8.03 20.86 22.96
CA SER A 30 8.66 21.29 21.72
C SER A 30 7.59 21.74 20.72
N ILE A 31 7.56 23.03 20.44
CA ILE A 31 6.74 23.64 19.37
C ILE A 31 7.42 23.32 18.03
N SER A 32 6.64 23.17 16.96
CA SER A 32 7.23 23.13 15.62
C SER A 32 7.98 24.43 15.34
N SER A 33 9.21 24.30 14.87
CA SER A 33 10.00 25.44 14.40
C SER A 33 10.07 25.38 12.87
N LYS A 34 10.92 26.20 12.24
CA LYS A 34 11.28 26.00 10.83
C LYS A 34 12.33 24.90 10.62
N ILE A 35 12.94 24.40 11.71
CA ILE A 35 14.11 23.52 11.67
C ILE A 35 13.88 22.15 12.33
N TYR A 36 12.73 21.92 12.97
CA TYR A 36 12.31 20.61 13.47
C TYR A 36 10.79 20.58 13.74
N PRO A 37 10.15 19.40 13.63
CA PRO A 37 8.75 19.22 14.00
C PRO A 37 8.54 19.31 15.51
N GLY A 38 7.41 19.86 15.92
CA GLY A 38 6.97 19.86 17.33
C GLY A 38 6.57 18.47 17.85
N GLY A 39 6.46 18.35 19.17
CA GLY A 39 6.05 17.12 19.86
C GLY A 39 4.66 16.64 19.41
N ARG A 40 4.56 15.35 19.08
CA ARG A 40 3.38 14.75 18.43
C ARG A 40 3.33 13.23 18.56
N SER A 41 2.15 12.66 18.38
CA SER A 41 1.89 11.22 18.26
C SER A 41 1.01 10.90 17.06
N GLY A 42 0.86 9.61 16.72
CA GLY A 42 -0.01 9.18 15.63
C GLY A 42 0.42 9.69 14.26
N VAL A 43 1.71 9.92 14.05
CA VAL A 43 2.27 10.42 12.79
C VAL A 43 2.23 9.36 11.69
N GLY A 44 2.04 9.79 10.45
CA GLY A 44 2.37 8.98 9.29
C GLY A 44 3.86 9.06 8.99
N ILE A 45 4.52 7.92 8.81
CA ILE A 45 5.96 7.85 8.56
C ILE A 45 6.23 7.01 7.32
N TRP A 46 7.10 7.53 6.45
CA TRP A 46 7.71 6.75 5.38
C TRP A 46 9.22 6.86 5.43
N GLN A 47 9.90 5.71 5.53
CA GLN A 47 11.35 5.63 5.39
C GLN A 47 11.74 5.53 3.91
N GLU A 48 12.45 6.55 3.42
CA GLU A 48 13.00 6.59 2.07
C GLU A 48 14.46 6.12 2.11
N GLY A 49 14.72 4.97 1.48
CA GLY A 49 16.04 4.34 1.54
C GLY A 49 16.44 3.95 2.97
N ILE A 50 17.71 4.14 3.31
CA ILE A 50 18.24 3.72 4.63
C ILE A 50 18.09 4.85 5.66
N ASN A 51 18.31 6.11 5.26
CA ASN A 51 18.60 7.19 6.19
C ASN A 51 17.56 8.32 6.20
N ASN A 52 16.70 8.41 5.19
CA ASN A 52 15.78 9.54 5.07
C ASN A 52 14.39 9.16 5.58
N VAL A 53 13.71 10.12 6.19
CA VAL A 53 12.38 9.90 6.76
C VAL A 53 11.45 11.04 6.38
N TRP A 54 10.29 10.68 5.86
CA TRP A 54 9.16 11.57 5.68
C TRP A 54 8.20 11.41 6.85
N LEU A 55 7.75 12.53 7.42
CA LEU A 55 6.78 12.59 8.51
C LEU A 55 5.62 13.48 8.09
N PHE A 56 4.40 12.97 8.27
CA PHE A 56 3.18 13.69 7.95
C PHE A 56 2.19 13.70 9.13
N GLY A 57 1.67 14.89 9.42
CA GLY A 57 0.55 15.10 10.33
C GLY A 57 0.79 14.65 11.78
N GLY A 58 -0.21 13.99 12.36
CA GLY A 58 -0.27 13.56 13.75
C GLY A 58 -1.08 14.50 14.66
N LEU A 59 -1.22 14.11 15.92
CA LEU A 59 -1.78 14.93 16.99
C LEU A 59 -0.63 15.56 17.78
N GLY A 60 -0.53 16.89 17.78
CA GLY A 60 0.61 17.56 18.41
C GLY A 60 0.51 19.08 18.45
N ILE A 61 1.66 19.72 18.70
CA ILE A 61 1.77 21.17 18.87
C ILE A 61 2.57 21.78 17.70
N SER A 62 1.97 22.71 16.97
CA SER A 62 2.57 23.33 15.77
C SER A 62 3.28 24.66 16.03
N ASP A 63 2.69 25.58 16.78
CA ASP A 63 3.09 26.99 16.76
C ASP A 63 2.98 27.71 18.11
N ASN A 64 2.20 27.17 19.06
CA ASN A 64 2.02 27.75 20.38
C ASN A 64 2.11 26.65 21.48
N PRO A 65 3.04 26.74 22.44
CA PRO A 65 3.25 25.71 23.46
C PRO A 65 2.11 25.65 24.49
N PHE A 66 1.27 26.68 24.56
CA PHE A 66 0.16 26.78 25.50
C PHE A 66 -1.19 26.40 24.88
N GLU A 67 -1.23 26.04 23.60
CA GLU A 67 -2.42 25.51 22.95
C GLU A 67 -2.57 24.01 23.19
N SER A 68 -3.82 23.55 23.24
CA SER A 68 -4.12 22.12 23.26
C SER A 68 -3.58 21.45 21.99
N PRO A 69 -3.10 20.19 22.07
CA PRO A 69 -2.69 19.45 20.89
C PRO A 69 -3.82 19.43 19.85
N ARG A 70 -3.45 19.66 18.59
CA ARG A 70 -4.37 19.65 17.46
C ARG A 70 -3.89 18.69 16.39
N LEU A 71 -4.80 18.28 15.53
CA LEU A 71 -4.43 17.52 14.35
C LEU A 71 -3.62 18.40 13.41
N LEU A 72 -2.57 17.81 12.84
CA LEU A 72 -1.65 18.46 11.94
C LEU A 72 -1.73 17.84 10.54
N ASN A 73 -1.33 18.60 9.53
CA ASN A 73 -1.10 18.18 8.14
C ASN A 73 0.19 18.83 7.60
N ASP A 74 1.12 19.18 8.48
CA ASP A 74 2.47 19.59 8.07
C ASP A 74 3.25 18.38 7.55
N LEU A 75 4.16 18.65 6.62
CA LEU A 75 5.01 17.64 5.99
C LEU A 75 6.47 17.98 6.28
N TRP A 76 7.19 17.00 6.81
CA TRP A 76 8.57 17.10 7.22
C TRP A 76 9.43 16.05 6.52
N TYR A 77 10.65 16.44 6.17
CA TYR A 77 11.66 15.56 5.62
C TYR A 77 12.91 15.61 6.48
N PHE A 78 13.34 14.46 6.99
CA PHE A 78 14.60 14.28 7.68
C PHE A 78 15.64 13.72 6.70
N ASN A 79 16.73 14.46 6.54
CA ASN A 79 17.90 13.99 5.80
C ASN A 79 18.87 13.33 6.76
N GLY A 80 19.02 12.01 6.71
CA GLY A 80 19.89 11.30 7.64
C GLY A 80 21.39 11.47 7.37
N SER A 81 21.78 12.00 6.21
CA SER A 81 23.19 12.31 5.91
C SER A 81 23.63 13.61 6.59
N SER A 82 22.78 14.64 6.57
CA SER A 82 23.04 15.90 7.28
C SER A 82 22.49 15.90 8.72
N GLN A 83 21.67 14.91 9.07
CA GLN A 83 20.95 14.81 10.34
C GLN A 83 20.06 16.04 10.63
N THR A 84 19.41 16.57 9.60
CA THR A 84 18.58 17.78 9.70
C THR A 84 17.15 17.55 9.25
N TRP A 85 16.21 18.20 9.94
CA TRP A 85 14.83 18.31 9.51
C TRP A 85 14.65 19.49 8.55
N HIS A 86 13.78 19.30 7.57
CA HIS A 86 13.33 20.30 6.63
C HIS A 86 11.80 20.31 6.62
N GLN A 87 11.20 21.47 6.88
CA GLN A 87 9.77 21.64 6.69
C GLN A 87 9.49 21.74 5.18
N VAL A 88 8.78 20.75 4.65
CA VAL A 88 8.43 20.70 3.22
C VAL A 88 7.10 21.40 2.98
N HIS A 89 6.15 21.23 3.90
CA HIS A 89 4.86 21.90 3.85
C HIS A 89 4.42 22.31 5.26
N GLN A 90 3.94 23.55 5.43
CA GLN A 90 3.54 24.07 6.74
C GLN A 90 2.18 23.55 7.24
N GLY A 91 1.40 22.94 6.34
CA GLY A 91 0.03 22.51 6.63
C GLY A 91 -0.98 23.66 6.47
N ALA A 92 -2.19 23.44 6.99
CA ALA A 92 -3.22 24.47 7.02
C ALA A 92 -2.88 25.51 8.11
N VAL A 93 -2.85 26.78 7.73
CA VAL A 93 -2.76 27.90 8.68
C VAL A 93 -4.13 28.06 9.32
N PHE A 94 -4.19 27.97 10.65
CA PHE A 94 -5.43 28.17 11.40
C PHE A 94 -5.65 29.68 11.55
N ASP A 95 -6.53 30.25 10.75
CA ASP A 95 -7.01 31.62 10.92
C ASP A 95 -8.28 31.58 11.77
N SER A 96 -8.22 32.11 12.99
CA SER A 96 -9.36 32.16 13.92
C SER A 96 -10.52 33.02 13.42
N THR A 97 -10.33 33.78 12.33
CA THR A 97 -11.37 34.60 11.69
C THR A 97 -12.02 33.93 10.48
N VAL A 98 -11.44 32.85 9.95
CA VAL A 98 -11.92 32.14 8.78
C VAL A 98 -11.72 30.63 8.98
N VAL A 99 -12.78 29.91 9.37
CA VAL A 99 -12.83 28.44 9.35
C VAL A 99 -13.04 27.97 7.91
N GLU A 100 -12.21 28.44 6.99
CA GLU A 100 -12.07 27.82 5.68
C GLU A 100 -10.65 27.29 5.61
N TYR A 101 -10.53 25.98 5.79
CA TYR A 101 -9.43 25.28 5.17
C TYR A 101 -9.44 25.70 3.70
N ARG A 102 -8.43 26.44 3.23
CA ARG A 102 -8.26 26.76 1.80
C ARG A 102 -7.84 25.48 1.04
N SER A 103 -8.66 24.43 1.15
CA SER A 103 -8.29 23.00 1.28
C SER A 103 -8.43 22.18 0.00
N SER A 104 -8.58 22.78 -1.17
CA SER A 104 -8.72 21.98 -2.38
C SER A 104 -7.40 21.34 -2.85
N GLN A 105 -6.25 21.73 -2.27
CA GLN A 105 -4.93 21.31 -2.73
C GLN A 105 -4.05 20.64 -1.67
N ILE A 106 -4.50 20.45 -0.42
CA ILE A 106 -3.70 19.77 0.61
C ILE A 106 -4.55 18.82 1.45
N PRO A 107 -3.98 17.73 1.99
CA PRO A 107 -4.73 16.81 2.84
C PRO A 107 -5.22 17.51 4.11
N ARG A 108 -6.45 17.19 4.53
CA ARG A 108 -6.99 17.60 5.84
C ARG A 108 -6.07 17.14 6.99
N PRO A 109 -5.94 17.91 8.09
CA PRO A 109 -5.28 17.45 9.33
C PRO A 109 -5.77 16.09 9.81
N ARG A 110 -4.82 15.22 10.17
CA ARG A 110 -5.12 13.83 10.54
C ARG A 110 -4.00 13.19 11.35
N GLN A 111 -4.37 12.17 12.11
CA GLN A 111 -3.46 11.24 12.77
C GLN A 111 -3.75 9.81 12.31
N LEU A 112 -2.85 8.87 12.62
CA LEU A 112 -2.98 7.43 12.33
C LEU A 112 -3.24 7.12 10.84
N SER A 113 -2.77 8.00 9.95
CA SER A 113 -2.84 7.83 8.51
C SER A 113 -1.83 6.81 8.02
N ALA A 114 -2.21 6.03 7.03
CA ALA A 114 -1.35 5.08 6.35
C ALA A 114 -0.45 5.84 5.37
N VAL A 115 0.88 5.78 5.58
CA VAL A 115 1.85 6.56 4.80
C VAL A 115 2.99 5.68 4.31
N CYS A 116 3.20 5.67 3.00
CA CYS A 116 4.33 5.01 2.35
C CYS A 116 4.62 5.69 1.00
N GLY A 117 5.73 5.37 0.37
CA GLY A 117 6.10 5.97 -0.91
C GLY A 117 7.11 5.12 -1.67
N ALA A 118 7.35 5.52 -2.90
CA ALA A 118 8.28 4.87 -3.81
C ALA A 118 8.76 5.85 -4.88
N GLY A 119 10.06 5.86 -5.17
CA GLY A 119 10.63 6.80 -6.14
C GLY A 119 10.28 8.25 -5.78
N ASN A 120 9.60 8.95 -6.71
CA ASN A 120 9.26 10.35 -6.57
C ASN A 120 7.90 10.61 -5.93
N ILE A 121 7.24 9.59 -5.38
CA ILE A 121 5.90 9.76 -4.81
C ILE A 121 5.81 9.27 -3.38
N MET A 122 5.04 10.01 -2.59
CA MET A 122 4.56 9.62 -1.27
C MET A 122 3.04 9.59 -1.31
N VAL A 123 2.44 8.60 -0.67
CA VAL A 123 1.00 8.47 -0.50
C VAL A 123 0.63 8.62 0.95
N VAL A 124 -0.47 9.34 1.18
CA VAL A 124 -1.19 9.37 2.44
C VAL A 124 -2.59 8.85 2.18
N PHE A 125 -2.97 7.79 2.89
CA PHE A 125 -4.31 7.22 2.83
C PHE A 125 -4.99 7.22 4.20
N GLY A 126 -6.25 7.63 4.21
CA GLY A 126 -7.10 7.60 5.40
C GLY A 126 -6.53 8.36 6.59
N GLY A 127 -6.72 7.82 7.80
CA GLY A 127 -6.42 8.45 9.07
C GLY A 127 -7.68 8.94 9.79
N LEU A 128 -7.47 9.55 10.97
CA LEU A 128 -8.50 10.09 11.82
C LEU A 128 -8.41 11.63 11.81
N ALA A 129 -9.46 12.28 11.32
CA ALA A 129 -9.64 13.73 11.37
C ALA A 129 -10.39 14.18 12.62
N GLU A 130 -10.74 15.47 12.69
CA GLU A 130 -11.58 16.06 13.73
C GLU A 130 -12.93 15.33 13.83
N GLU A 131 -13.58 15.40 14.99
CA GLU A 131 -14.87 14.74 15.27
C GLU A 131 -14.81 13.20 15.09
N ASP A 132 -13.65 12.60 15.38
CA ASP A 132 -13.40 11.15 15.24
C ASP A 132 -13.72 10.60 13.84
N LEU A 133 -13.54 11.44 12.83
CA LEU A 133 -13.89 11.13 11.46
C LEU A 133 -12.81 10.29 10.77
N ALA A 134 -13.09 9.01 10.55
CA ALA A 134 -12.24 8.15 9.73
C ALA A 134 -12.29 8.57 8.25
N LEU A 135 -11.12 8.85 7.71
CA LEU A 135 -10.96 9.26 6.32
C LEU A 135 -10.72 8.05 5.41
N GLY A 136 -11.15 8.16 4.15
CA GLY A 136 -10.89 7.19 3.08
C GLY A 136 -10.34 7.85 1.81
N ASP A 137 -9.83 9.07 1.94
CA ASP A 137 -9.22 9.82 0.84
C ASP A 137 -7.77 9.37 0.60
N LEU A 138 -7.35 9.51 -0.66
CA LEU A 138 -5.99 9.23 -1.12
C LEU A 138 -5.34 10.53 -1.59
N TRP A 139 -4.21 10.85 -0.98
CA TRP A 139 -3.36 11.98 -1.38
C TRP A 139 -2.02 11.47 -1.87
N VAL A 140 -1.61 11.97 -3.03
CA VAL A 140 -0.29 11.71 -3.62
C VAL A 140 0.52 12.99 -3.54
N PHE A 141 1.73 12.89 -3.02
CA PHE A 141 2.69 13.98 -2.97
C PHE A 141 3.85 13.66 -3.90
N ASP A 142 4.14 14.56 -4.84
CA ASP A 142 5.33 14.48 -5.68
C ASP A 142 6.52 15.05 -4.91
N THR A 143 7.52 14.21 -4.64
CA THR A 143 8.69 14.58 -3.84
C THR A 143 9.68 15.45 -4.60
N VAL A 144 9.52 15.63 -5.92
CA VAL A 144 10.33 16.50 -6.77
C VAL A 144 9.68 17.88 -6.89
N THR A 145 8.41 17.95 -7.33
CA THR A 145 7.70 19.23 -7.49
C THR A 145 7.21 19.81 -6.16
N LYS A 146 7.15 18.98 -5.12
CA LYS A 146 6.63 19.31 -3.78
C LYS A 146 5.15 19.70 -3.79
N GLU A 147 4.36 19.07 -4.67
CA GLU A 147 2.94 19.34 -4.81
C GLU A 147 2.09 18.15 -4.37
N TRP A 148 0.94 18.46 -3.75
CA TRP A 148 -0.09 17.49 -3.38
C TRP A 148 -1.13 17.38 -4.50
N GLN A 149 -1.59 16.16 -4.73
CA GLN A 149 -2.69 15.84 -5.63
C GLN A 149 -3.68 14.93 -4.91
N SER A 150 -4.95 15.33 -4.88
CA SER A 150 -6.02 14.45 -4.40
C SER A 150 -6.51 13.55 -5.53
N GLN A 151 -6.56 12.24 -5.30
CA GLN A 151 -7.17 11.33 -6.27
C GLN A 151 -8.71 11.37 -6.25
N GLU A 152 -9.31 12.10 -5.29
CA GLU A 152 -10.74 12.44 -5.28
C GLU A 152 -11.17 13.18 -6.56
N GLN A 153 -10.33 14.08 -7.07
CA GLN A 153 -10.65 14.91 -8.25
C GLN A 153 -10.59 14.12 -9.56
N ALA A 154 -9.69 13.13 -9.69
CA ALA A 154 -9.64 12.27 -10.88
C ALA A 154 -10.82 11.29 -10.95
N TYR A 155 -11.30 10.81 -9.80
CA TYR A 155 -12.40 9.86 -9.69
C TYR A 155 -13.79 10.49 -9.84
N ASN A 156 -14.01 11.68 -9.26
CA ASN A 156 -15.31 12.34 -9.27
C ASN A 156 -15.72 12.90 -10.65
N VAL A 157 -14.76 13.21 -11.52
CA VAL A 157 -15.01 13.61 -12.93
C VAL A 157 -15.74 12.51 -13.71
N GLN A 158 -15.56 11.23 -13.35
CA GLN A 158 -16.19 10.11 -14.06
C GLN A 158 -17.58 9.72 -13.52
N ARG A 159 -17.95 10.13 -12.30
CA ARG A 159 -19.17 9.66 -11.63
C ARG A 159 -20.24 10.71 -11.31
N ASN A 160 -20.03 11.99 -11.65
CA ASN A 160 -20.97 13.08 -11.26
C ASN A 160 -21.32 13.03 -9.75
N LYS A 161 -20.39 12.56 -8.91
CA LYS A 161 -20.54 12.55 -7.45
C LYS A 161 -19.69 13.68 -6.90
N SER A 162 -20.36 14.64 -6.27
CA SER A 162 -19.71 15.68 -5.50
C SER A 162 -19.20 15.06 -4.20
N HIS A 163 -17.90 14.75 -4.17
CA HIS A 163 -17.11 14.37 -3.00
C HIS A 163 -17.26 12.92 -2.51
N ILE A 164 -16.12 12.25 -2.32
CA ILE A 164 -16.05 11.05 -1.49
C ILE A 164 -16.26 11.54 -0.07
N GLN A 165 -17.42 11.24 0.51
CA GLN A 165 -17.71 11.65 1.88
C GLN A 165 -16.81 10.87 2.84
N PRO A 166 -16.26 11.52 3.87
CA PRO A 166 -15.64 10.84 4.99
C PRO A 166 -16.54 9.71 5.52
N GLY A 167 -15.97 8.59 5.96
CA GLY A 167 -16.77 7.42 6.34
C GLY A 167 -17.28 6.54 5.18
N GLN A 168 -16.66 6.60 3.99
CA GLN A 168 -17.10 5.76 2.87
C GLN A 168 -16.76 4.25 3.07
N PRO A 169 -17.71 3.34 2.82
CA PRO A 169 -17.49 1.90 2.73
C PRO A 169 -16.50 1.51 1.62
N GLY A 170 -15.78 0.40 1.84
CA GLY A 170 -14.88 -0.15 0.84
C GLY A 170 -15.63 -0.74 -0.35
N VAL A 171 -15.14 -0.48 -1.57
CA VAL A 171 -15.67 -1.02 -2.82
C VAL A 171 -14.67 -2.03 -3.38
N TYR A 172 -15.08 -3.29 -3.42
CA TYR A 172 -14.24 -4.43 -3.79
C TYR A 172 -14.66 -4.96 -5.16
N GLY A 173 -13.78 -4.81 -6.15
CA GLY A 173 -13.92 -5.39 -7.48
C GLY A 173 -13.44 -6.84 -7.52
N HIS A 174 -12.96 -7.28 -8.69
CA HIS A 174 -12.38 -8.60 -8.83
C HIS A 174 -11.02 -8.67 -8.10
N LEU A 175 -10.83 -9.72 -7.32
CA LEU A 175 -9.58 -9.99 -6.60
C LEU A 175 -8.41 -10.08 -7.58
N GLY A 176 -7.31 -9.36 -7.29
CA GLY A 176 -6.10 -9.36 -8.11
C GLY A 176 -6.22 -8.58 -9.43
N MET A 177 -7.18 -7.65 -9.52
CA MET A 177 -7.41 -6.82 -10.71
C MET A 177 -7.50 -5.34 -10.33
N PRO A 178 -6.60 -4.47 -10.82
CA PRO A 178 -6.71 -3.04 -10.57
C PRO A 178 -7.87 -2.45 -11.38
N THR A 179 -8.75 -1.69 -10.73
CA THR A 179 -9.90 -1.05 -11.39
C THR A 179 -10.19 0.30 -10.76
N ASP A 180 -10.84 1.19 -11.51
CA ASP A 180 -11.33 2.46 -10.95
C ASP A 180 -12.39 2.24 -9.86
N TYR A 181 -13.01 1.06 -9.80
CA TYR A 181 -14.02 0.73 -8.80
C TYR A 181 -13.45 0.18 -7.50
N ASN A 182 -12.17 -0.18 -7.47
CA ASN A 182 -11.50 -0.58 -6.24
C ASN A 182 -11.20 0.67 -5.41
N VAL A 183 -11.83 0.76 -4.25
CA VAL A 183 -11.60 1.85 -3.30
C VAL A 183 -11.56 1.24 -1.91
N PRO A 184 -10.41 1.26 -1.21
CA PRO A 184 -10.36 0.83 0.18
C PRO A 184 -11.32 1.70 1.01
N GLY A 185 -12.02 1.08 1.95
CA GLY A 185 -12.90 1.84 2.85
C GLY A 185 -12.13 2.76 3.78
N CYS A 186 -12.85 3.74 4.35
CA CYS A 186 -12.35 4.65 5.38
C CYS A 186 -11.60 3.87 6.46
N ARG A 187 -10.44 4.35 6.94
CA ARG A 187 -9.72 3.66 8.02
C ARG A 187 -8.67 4.52 8.70
N LYS A 188 -8.38 4.19 9.95
CA LYS A 188 -7.22 4.65 10.73
C LYS A 188 -6.37 3.47 11.20
N GLY A 189 -5.10 3.72 11.49
CA GLY A 189 -4.19 2.74 12.09
C GLY A 189 -3.90 1.51 11.22
N GLY A 190 -4.14 1.62 9.91
CA GLY A 190 -3.69 0.62 8.94
C GLY A 190 -2.17 0.65 8.80
N VAL A 191 -1.59 -0.50 8.45
CA VAL A 191 -0.15 -0.62 8.20
C VAL A 191 0.12 -0.57 6.71
N THR A 192 1.31 -0.06 6.35
CA THR A 192 1.72 0.06 4.96
C THR A 192 3.15 -0.38 4.75
N TRP A 193 3.47 -0.69 3.51
CA TRP A 193 4.81 -0.96 3.03
C TRP A 193 4.87 -0.77 1.52
N THR A 194 6.08 -0.68 0.97
CA THR A 194 6.31 -0.59 -0.47
C THR A 194 6.94 -1.89 -0.95
N ASP A 195 6.48 -2.50 -2.04
CA ASP A 195 7.15 -3.68 -2.60
C ASP A 195 8.31 -3.33 -3.55
N ALA A 196 8.96 -4.34 -4.12
CA ALA A 196 10.06 -4.17 -5.08
C ALA A 196 9.64 -3.56 -6.42
N ASN A 197 8.35 -3.64 -6.74
CA ASN A 197 7.77 -3.07 -7.96
C ASN A 197 7.29 -1.62 -7.74
N ASN A 198 7.62 -1.02 -6.59
CA ASN A 198 7.18 0.30 -6.18
C ASN A 198 5.66 0.44 -6.03
N TYR A 199 4.95 -0.66 -5.76
CA TYR A 199 3.57 -0.59 -5.35
C TYR A 199 3.44 -0.41 -3.85
N LEU A 200 2.38 0.30 -3.49
CA LEU A 200 2.14 0.76 -2.14
C LEU A 200 1.04 -0.09 -1.51
N TRP A 201 1.36 -0.75 -0.42
CA TRP A 201 0.50 -1.72 0.22
C TRP A 201 -0.19 -1.14 1.44
N LEU A 202 -1.39 -1.62 1.68
CA LEU A 202 -2.21 -1.26 2.83
C LEU A 202 -2.86 -2.53 3.38
N PHE A 203 -2.73 -2.74 4.69
CA PHE A 203 -3.41 -3.83 5.39
C PHE A 203 -4.10 -3.35 6.65
N GLY A 204 -5.30 -3.89 6.86
CA GLY A 204 -6.04 -3.75 8.11
C GLY A 204 -6.41 -2.31 8.45
N GLY A 205 -6.37 -1.99 9.74
CA GLY A 205 -6.88 -0.76 10.32
C GLY A 205 -8.28 -0.92 10.91
N GLU A 206 -8.76 0.16 11.52
CA GLU A 206 -10.13 0.28 12.03
C GLU A 206 -10.91 1.26 11.15
N GLY A 207 -12.07 0.84 10.64
CA GLY A 207 -12.91 1.71 9.82
C GLY A 207 -14.00 0.96 9.06
N CYS A 208 -14.23 1.34 7.80
CA CYS A 208 -15.37 0.93 7.00
C CYS A 208 -15.05 -0.30 6.13
N ASP A 209 -15.80 -1.38 6.29
CA ASP A 209 -15.79 -2.53 5.38
C ASP A 209 -16.85 -2.37 4.26
N THR A 210 -17.20 -3.45 3.54
CA THR A 210 -18.25 -3.40 2.50
C THR A 210 -19.69 -3.29 3.04
N LEU A 211 -19.92 -3.60 4.31
CA LEU A 211 -21.25 -3.67 4.95
C LEU A 211 -21.52 -2.48 5.87
N THR A 212 -20.47 -1.73 6.21
CA THR A 212 -20.55 -0.57 7.09
C THR A 212 -21.50 0.46 6.49
N PRO A 213 -22.53 0.92 7.23
CA PRO A 213 -23.36 2.02 6.79
C PRO A 213 -22.53 3.27 6.52
N SER A 214 -22.96 4.13 5.60
CA SER A 214 -22.28 5.39 5.32
C SER A 214 -22.49 6.46 6.40
N ASP A 215 -22.97 6.07 7.58
CA ASP A 215 -22.99 6.93 8.77
C ASP A 215 -21.76 6.59 9.62
N THR A 216 -21.07 7.63 10.08
CA THR A 216 -19.72 7.58 10.66
C THR A 216 -19.64 6.89 12.03
N SER A 217 -20.73 6.23 12.47
CA SER A 217 -20.92 5.70 13.82
C SER A 217 -20.42 4.27 14.01
N SER A 218 -20.16 3.55 12.92
CA SER A 218 -19.80 2.13 12.95
C SER A 218 -18.42 1.92 12.34
N SER A 219 -17.49 1.37 13.13
CA SER A 219 -16.17 0.94 12.65
C SER A 219 -15.98 -0.55 12.93
N VAL A 220 -15.22 -1.20 12.06
CA VAL A 220 -14.84 -2.61 12.19
C VAL A 220 -13.33 -2.74 11.99
N LEU A 221 -12.76 -3.80 12.55
CA LEU A 221 -11.37 -4.14 12.34
C LEU A 221 -11.21 -4.84 11.00
N LEU A 222 -10.43 -4.25 10.11
CA LEU A 222 -10.29 -4.70 8.74
C LEU A 222 -9.21 -5.77 8.61
N THR A 223 -9.38 -6.65 7.63
CA THR A 223 -8.47 -7.78 7.33
C THR A 223 -8.00 -7.77 5.88
N ASP A 224 -8.46 -6.79 5.13
CA ASP A 224 -8.27 -6.64 3.70
C ASP A 224 -6.84 -6.19 3.36
N TYR A 225 -6.38 -6.64 2.20
CA TYR A 225 -5.11 -6.26 1.61
C TYR A 225 -5.38 -5.49 0.35
N TRP A 226 -4.78 -4.31 0.28
CA TRP A 226 -4.84 -3.44 -0.87
C TRP A 226 -3.43 -3.15 -1.37
N CYS A 227 -3.32 -3.03 -2.68
CA CYS A 227 -2.12 -2.60 -3.35
C CYS A 227 -2.50 -1.43 -4.26
N TYR A 228 -1.77 -0.32 -4.16
CA TYR A 228 -1.93 0.84 -5.03
C TYR A 228 -0.83 0.81 -6.09
N ASN A 229 -1.27 0.64 -7.33
CA ASN A 229 -0.41 0.67 -8.49
C ASN A 229 -0.08 2.11 -8.84
N THR A 230 1.17 2.48 -8.59
CA THR A 230 1.69 3.85 -8.72
C THR A 230 1.88 4.30 -10.16
N LEU A 231 1.97 3.35 -11.11
CA LEU A 231 2.13 3.65 -12.53
C LEU A 231 0.81 4.07 -13.19
N ILE A 232 -0.29 3.43 -12.80
CA ILE A 232 -1.63 3.69 -13.37
C ILE A 232 -2.55 4.43 -12.40
N GLY A 233 -2.12 4.64 -11.16
CA GLY A 233 -2.84 5.36 -10.12
C GLY A 233 -4.13 4.68 -9.68
N ARG A 234 -4.11 3.35 -9.44
CA ARG A 234 -5.30 2.57 -9.09
C ARG A 234 -5.08 1.59 -7.95
N TRP A 235 -6.12 1.38 -7.15
CA TRP A 235 -6.14 0.33 -6.14
C TRP A 235 -6.49 -1.04 -6.73
N GLU A 236 -5.92 -2.06 -6.11
CA GLU A 236 -6.14 -3.47 -6.35
C GLU A 236 -6.44 -4.15 -5.02
N TRP A 237 -7.58 -4.86 -4.95
CA TRP A 237 -7.87 -5.73 -3.82
C TRP A 237 -7.12 -7.05 -4.00
N ILE A 238 -6.15 -7.33 -3.13
CA ILE A 238 -5.24 -8.46 -3.30
C ILE A 238 -5.62 -9.67 -2.44
N GLY A 239 -6.34 -9.44 -1.33
CA GLY A 239 -6.67 -10.53 -0.41
C GLY A 239 -7.37 -10.08 0.85
N GLY A 240 -7.52 -11.03 1.79
CA GLY A 240 -8.26 -10.81 3.03
C GLY A 240 -9.77 -10.84 2.81
N SER A 241 -10.54 -10.43 3.82
CA SER A 241 -12.00 -10.37 3.74
C SER A 241 -12.48 -8.96 3.47
N LYS A 242 -13.48 -8.84 2.59
CA LYS A 242 -14.23 -7.59 2.34
C LYS A 242 -15.15 -7.18 3.50
N GLU A 243 -15.42 -8.11 4.41
CA GLU A 243 -16.12 -7.90 5.68
C GLU A 243 -15.11 -7.83 6.82
N GLY A 244 -15.32 -6.91 7.75
CA GLY A 244 -14.47 -6.70 8.92
C GLY A 244 -14.69 -7.73 10.03
N ASN A 245 -13.99 -7.52 11.14
CA ASN A 245 -14.05 -8.30 12.37
C ASN A 245 -13.80 -9.81 12.20
N LYS A 246 -13.15 -10.23 11.11
CA LYS A 246 -12.82 -11.64 10.92
C LYS A 246 -11.72 -12.07 11.89
N PRO A 247 -11.91 -13.20 12.60
CA PRO A 247 -10.87 -13.75 13.47
C PRO A 247 -9.70 -14.29 12.64
N PRO A 248 -8.50 -14.41 13.24
CA PRO A 248 -7.37 -15.04 12.59
C PRO A 248 -7.65 -16.52 12.35
N ILE A 249 -7.18 -17.00 11.19
CA ILE A 249 -7.22 -18.40 10.84
C ILE A 249 -5.78 -18.91 10.80
N PHE A 250 -5.34 -19.49 11.90
CA PHE A 250 -4.02 -20.09 12.00
C PHE A 250 -3.95 -21.38 11.18
N ARG A 251 -2.81 -21.59 10.53
CA ARG A 251 -2.45 -22.79 9.79
C ARG A 251 -1.14 -23.34 10.37
N GLN A 252 -0.50 -24.28 9.68
CA GLN A 252 0.77 -24.84 10.11
C GLN A 252 1.81 -23.72 10.33
N LYS A 253 2.32 -23.59 11.56
CA LYS A 253 3.32 -22.59 11.93
C LYS A 253 4.54 -22.68 11.01
N GLY A 254 4.98 -21.53 10.49
CA GLY A 254 6.16 -21.43 9.62
C GLY A 254 5.92 -21.82 8.15
N LYS A 255 4.70 -22.23 7.77
CA LYS A 255 4.37 -22.58 6.38
C LYS A 255 3.40 -21.56 5.77
N LEU A 256 3.80 -20.96 4.64
CA LEU A 256 2.95 -20.06 3.86
C LEU A 256 1.77 -20.82 3.24
N THR A 257 0.59 -20.20 3.24
CA THR A 257 -0.62 -20.75 2.61
C THR A 257 -1.66 -19.65 2.40
N TYR A 258 -2.36 -19.69 1.26
CA TYR A 258 -3.48 -18.79 0.96
C TYR A 258 -4.74 -19.03 1.81
N SER A 259 -4.78 -20.14 2.55
CA SER A 259 -5.92 -20.48 3.41
C SER A 259 -5.79 -19.90 4.83
N ALA A 260 -4.67 -19.28 5.16
CA ALA A 260 -4.48 -18.55 6.41
C ALA A 260 -5.13 -17.16 6.29
N LEU A 261 -5.63 -16.64 7.41
CA LEU A 261 -6.18 -15.29 7.48
C LEU A 261 -5.56 -14.58 8.68
N ILE A 262 -5.03 -13.39 8.44
CA ILE A 262 -4.64 -12.50 9.53
C ILE A 262 -5.92 -11.86 10.06
N GLY A 263 -6.15 -11.99 11.37
CA GLY A 263 -7.32 -11.41 12.03
C GLY A 263 -7.31 -9.89 11.99
N GLY A 264 -8.50 -9.30 12.00
CA GLY A 264 -8.68 -7.85 11.91
C GLY A 264 -8.01 -7.14 13.06
N ARG A 265 -7.26 -6.09 12.72
CA ARG A 265 -6.43 -5.34 13.68
C ARG A 265 -6.13 -3.93 13.22
N THR A 266 -5.88 -3.06 14.20
CA THR A 266 -5.36 -1.70 14.02
C THR A 266 -4.04 -1.54 14.78
N GLU A 267 -3.24 -0.54 14.39
CA GLU A 267 -2.00 -0.15 15.07
C GLU A 267 -0.99 -1.30 15.22
N ALA A 268 -0.97 -2.20 14.24
CA ALA A 268 0.03 -3.26 14.17
C ALA A 268 1.39 -2.69 13.77
N ALA A 269 2.46 -3.43 14.09
CA ALA A 269 3.80 -3.14 13.58
C ALA A 269 4.04 -3.96 12.32
N ALA A 270 4.60 -3.35 11.28
CA ALA A 270 5.04 -4.05 10.07
C ALA A 270 6.46 -3.63 9.67
N TRP A 271 7.27 -4.58 9.24
CA TRP A 271 8.62 -4.30 8.72
C TRP A 271 9.00 -5.30 7.64
N LYS A 272 9.78 -4.84 6.66
CA LYS A 272 10.28 -5.71 5.59
C LYS A 272 11.19 -6.78 6.16
N LYS A 273 10.95 -8.04 5.76
CA LYS A 273 11.95 -9.11 5.85
C LYS A 273 12.93 -8.99 4.69
N ASN A 274 12.38 -8.78 3.49
CA ASN A 274 13.08 -8.53 2.24
C ASN A 274 12.08 -7.97 1.21
N ASP A 275 12.52 -7.77 -0.02
CA ASP A 275 11.73 -7.24 -1.15
C ASP A 275 10.44 -8.02 -1.46
N ASN A 276 10.37 -9.26 -0.99
CA ASN A 276 9.32 -10.22 -1.32
C ASN A 276 8.48 -10.61 -0.10
N ALA A 277 8.80 -10.12 1.09
CA ALA A 277 8.07 -10.50 2.29
C ALA A 277 8.13 -9.46 3.41
N VAL A 278 7.04 -9.37 4.17
CA VAL A 278 6.85 -8.44 5.29
C VAL A 278 6.48 -9.22 6.54
N TYR A 279 7.05 -8.83 7.67
CA TYR A 279 6.59 -9.24 8.98
C TYR A 279 5.48 -8.31 9.45
N LEU A 280 4.47 -8.87 10.08
CA LEU A 280 3.40 -8.14 10.76
C LEU A 280 3.26 -8.69 12.18
N PHE A 281 3.27 -7.80 13.18
CA PHE A 281 3.22 -8.17 14.58
C PHE A 281 2.22 -7.34 15.37
N GLY A 282 1.48 -8.00 16.24
CA GLY A 282 0.67 -7.36 17.28
C GLY A 282 -0.43 -6.46 16.76
N GLY A 283 -0.62 -5.33 17.43
CA GLY A 283 -1.76 -4.42 17.26
C GLY A 283 -2.92 -4.74 18.21
N MET A 284 -4.00 -3.96 18.12
CA MET A 284 -5.26 -4.23 18.81
C MET A 284 -6.23 -4.90 17.84
N GLY A 285 -6.83 -6.00 18.24
CA GLY A 285 -7.85 -6.63 17.43
C GLY A 285 -8.47 -7.89 18.00
N HIS A 286 -9.13 -8.68 17.14
CA HIS A 286 -9.79 -9.91 17.56
C HIS A 286 -8.83 -11.09 17.54
N ASN A 287 -8.72 -11.79 18.68
CA ASN A 287 -8.01 -13.06 18.73
C ASN A 287 -8.83 -14.20 18.08
N GLY A 288 -8.31 -15.44 18.11
CA GLY A 288 -8.99 -16.60 17.53
C GLY A 288 -10.38 -16.92 18.10
N THR A 289 -10.73 -16.40 19.28
CA THR A 289 -12.06 -16.53 19.89
C THR A 289 -12.94 -15.29 19.68
N GLN A 290 -12.56 -14.40 18.76
CA GLN A 290 -13.21 -13.10 18.49
C GLN A 290 -13.21 -12.12 19.67
N TYR A 291 -12.35 -12.33 20.68
CA TYR A 291 -12.22 -11.40 21.79
C TYR A 291 -11.30 -10.24 21.41
N TYR A 292 -11.72 -9.00 21.67
CA TYR A 292 -10.94 -7.80 21.42
C TYR A 292 -9.82 -7.66 22.46
N CYS A 293 -8.57 -7.73 22.03
CA CYS A 293 -7.41 -7.66 22.90
C CYS A 293 -6.16 -7.14 22.17
N TYR A 294 -5.09 -6.92 22.94
CA TYR A 294 -3.75 -6.79 22.39
C TYR A 294 -3.30 -8.13 21.81
N LEU A 295 -2.82 -8.10 20.57
CA LEU A 295 -2.34 -9.27 19.86
C LEU A 295 -0.83 -9.41 20.05
N ASN A 296 -0.35 -10.65 20.02
CA ASN A 296 1.06 -11.00 20.15
C ASN A 296 1.53 -11.99 19.06
N ASP A 297 0.71 -12.18 18.04
CA ASP A 297 1.00 -13.05 16.90
C ASP A 297 1.94 -12.34 15.90
N LEU A 298 2.87 -13.11 15.34
CA LEU A 298 3.79 -12.68 14.29
C LEU A 298 3.43 -13.43 13.00
N TRP A 299 3.17 -12.67 11.94
CA TRP A 299 2.85 -13.17 10.62
C TRP A 299 3.96 -12.85 9.62
N LEU A 300 4.15 -13.75 8.65
CA LEU A 300 4.96 -13.51 7.47
C LEU A 300 4.02 -13.42 6.27
N ILE A 301 4.00 -12.25 5.63
CA ILE A 301 3.21 -11.96 4.44
C ILE A 301 4.14 -12.10 3.23
N ASN A 302 3.76 -12.91 2.25
CA ASN A 302 4.43 -12.97 0.96
C ASN A 302 3.85 -11.90 0.03
N ILE A 303 4.71 -11.07 -0.56
CA ILE A 303 4.35 -9.99 -1.49
C ILE A 303 5.04 -10.15 -2.86
N SER A 304 5.70 -11.29 -3.10
CA SER A 304 6.41 -11.57 -4.37
C SER A 304 5.49 -11.93 -5.55
N GLU A 305 4.32 -12.49 -5.26
CA GLU A 305 3.45 -13.10 -6.28
C GLU A 305 2.39 -12.13 -6.80
N THR A 306 2.36 -10.92 -6.28
CA THR A 306 1.16 -10.12 -6.32
C THR A 306 1.07 -9.13 -7.45
N VAL A 307 2.07 -9.01 -8.32
CA VAL A 307 1.86 -8.36 -9.61
C VAL A 307 2.69 -8.99 -10.72
N GLY A 308 2.00 -9.73 -11.58
CA GLY A 308 2.50 -10.22 -12.85
C GLY A 308 1.34 -10.86 -13.61
N LEU A 309 0.70 -10.08 -14.48
CA LEU A 309 -0.25 -10.48 -15.55
C LEU A 309 -1.74 -10.15 -15.36
N GLY A 310 -2.22 -9.64 -14.23
CA GLY A 310 -3.64 -9.30 -14.09
C GLY A 310 -4.54 -10.50 -14.39
N VAL A 311 -4.13 -11.69 -13.97
CA VAL A 311 -4.93 -12.92 -14.00
C VAL A 311 -4.52 -13.75 -12.79
N PRO A 312 -5.45 -14.16 -11.92
CA PRO A 312 -5.11 -15.00 -10.79
C PRO A 312 -4.55 -16.33 -11.31
N PHE A 313 -3.54 -16.88 -10.61
CA PHE A 313 -2.80 -18.10 -11.00
C PHE A 313 -3.63 -19.36 -11.34
N PRO A 314 -4.91 -19.56 -10.94
CA PRO A 314 -5.72 -20.65 -11.47
C PRO A 314 -6.10 -20.48 -12.95
N VAL A 315 -6.05 -19.25 -13.47
CA VAL A 315 -6.54 -18.88 -14.80
C VAL A 315 -5.47 -19.10 -15.87
N LEU A 316 -4.19 -18.93 -15.55
CA LEU A 316 -3.08 -19.28 -16.47
C LEU A 316 -2.99 -20.79 -16.74
N TYR A 317 -3.20 -21.63 -15.72
CA TYR A 317 -3.29 -23.08 -15.92
C TYR A 317 -4.56 -23.46 -16.67
N GLY A 318 -5.70 -22.82 -16.39
CA GLY A 318 -6.96 -23.07 -17.10
C GLY A 318 -6.87 -22.74 -18.60
N PHE A 319 -6.42 -21.53 -18.95
CA PHE A 319 -6.28 -21.14 -20.35
C PHE A 319 -5.14 -21.89 -21.04
N GLY A 320 -3.98 -22.06 -20.39
CA GLY A 320 -2.86 -22.82 -20.95
C GLY A 320 -3.24 -24.27 -21.27
N LEU A 321 -3.97 -24.96 -20.39
CA LEU A 321 -4.44 -26.33 -20.61
C LEU A 321 -5.57 -26.41 -21.63
N VAL A 322 -6.47 -25.41 -21.69
CA VAL A 322 -7.52 -25.34 -22.72
C VAL A 322 -6.93 -25.09 -24.10
N PHE A 323 -5.98 -24.15 -24.24
CA PHE A 323 -5.30 -23.89 -25.50
C PHE A 323 -4.41 -25.07 -25.91
N LEU A 324 -3.72 -25.71 -24.97
CA LEU A 324 -2.97 -26.95 -25.24
C LEU A 324 -3.92 -28.09 -25.65
N GLY A 325 -5.08 -28.22 -25.00
CA GLY A 325 -6.10 -29.20 -25.35
C GLY A 325 -6.67 -28.97 -26.76
N ILE A 326 -7.04 -27.73 -27.10
CA ILE A 326 -7.50 -27.35 -28.44
C ILE A 326 -6.40 -27.61 -29.48
N PHE A 327 -5.15 -27.24 -29.19
CA PHE A 327 -4.02 -27.48 -30.08
C PHE A 327 -3.77 -28.97 -30.31
N LEU A 328 -3.81 -29.80 -29.27
CA LEU A 328 -3.66 -31.25 -29.38
C LEU A 328 -4.81 -31.89 -30.17
N VAL A 329 -6.05 -31.44 -29.97
CA VAL A 329 -7.20 -31.90 -30.77
C VAL A 329 -7.03 -31.52 -32.23
N LEU A 330 -6.63 -30.29 -32.55
CA LEU A 330 -6.36 -29.87 -33.93
C LEU A 330 -5.23 -30.68 -34.57
N CYS A 331 -4.14 -30.94 -33.84
CA CYS A 331 -3.06 -31.81 -34.30
C CYS A 331 -3.55 -33.24 -34.58
N LEU A 332 -4.39 -33.81 -33.70
CA LEU A 332 -4.96 -35.14 -33.91
C LEU A 332 -5.91 -35.19 -35.12
N VAL A 333 -6.68 -34.13 -35.36
CA VAL A 333 -7.53 -34.02 -36.56
C VAL A 333 -6.67 -33.96 -37.82
N VAL A 334 -5.61 -33.15 -37.86
CA VAL A 334 -4.70 -33.05 -39.01
C VAL A 334 -4.00 -34.39 -39.27
N ILE A 335 -3.50 -35.05 -38.22
CA ILE A 335 -2.89 -36.39 -38.33
C ILE A 335 -3.93 -37.40 -38.81
N GLY A 336 -5.15 -37.35 -38.30
CA GLY A 336 -6.25 -38.24 -38.71
C GLY A 336 -6.61 -38.07 -40.19
N VAL A 337 -6.71 -36.84 -40.67
CA VAL A 337 -6.94 -36.52 -42.09
C VAL A 337 -5.77 -37.03 -42.94
N TYR A 338 -4.52 -36.78 -42.51
CA TYR A 338 -3.34 -37.26 -43.23
C TYR A 338 -3.29 -38.79 -43.33
N VAL A 339 -3.54 -39.50 -42.23
CA VAL A 339 -3.57 -40.97 -42.20
C VAL A 339 -4.73 -41.51 -43.05
N TYR A 340 -5.90 -40.86 -43.00
CA TYR A 340 -7.05 -41.20 -43.84
C TYR A 340 -6.71 -41.06 -45.33
N ASP A 341 -6.11 -39.96 -45.74
CA ASP A 341 -5.71 -39.72 -47.13
C ASP A 341 -4.65 -40.72 -47.61
N CYS A 342 -3.65 -41.02 -46.77
CA CYS A 342 -2.68 -42.09 -47.05
C CYS A 342 -3.34 -43.46 -47.19
N SER A 343 -4.34 -43.78 -46.36
CA SER A 343 -5.07 -45.06 -46.43
C SER A 343 -5.91 -45.21 -47.69
N LYS A 344 -6.33 -44.09 -48.31
CA LYS A 344 -7.10 -44.05 -49.56
C LYS A 344 -6.22 -44.02 -50.81
N GLY A 345 -4.89 -44.06 -50.66
CA GLY A 345 -3.95 -44.09 -51.77
C GLY A 345 -3.70 -42.72 -52.42
N ASN A 346 -4.15 -41.62 -51.79
CA ASN A 346 -3.81 -40.28 -52.24
C ASN A 346 -2.38 -39.97 -51.79
N ARG A 347 -1.43 -39.99 -52.74
CA ARG A 347 -0.03 -39.63 -52.49
C ARG A 347 0.07 -38.15 -52.09
N THR A 348 0.74 -37.88 -50.97
CA THR A 348 1.36 -36.63 -50.48
C THR A 348 0.78 -35.30 -50.96
N PRO A 349 0.37 -34.38 -50.07
CA PRO A 349 0.13 -33.00 -50.47
C PRO A 349 1.47 -32.38 -50.88
N GLU A 350 1.70 -32.23 -52.18
CA GLU A 350 2.74 -31.35 -52.69
C GLU A 350 2.36 -29.93 -52.25
N TRP A 351 3.07 -29.37 -51.26
CA TRP A 351 3.05 -27.94 -51.00
C TRP A 351 3.74 -27.21 -52.17
N ARG A 352 3.08 -27.20 -53.34
CA ARG A 352 3.42 -26.25 -54.40
C ARG A 352 3.01 -24.88 -53.88
N LEU A 353 3.98 -24.11 -53.41
CA LEU A 353 3.90 -22.65 -53.56
C LEU A 353 3.59 -22.41 -55.03
N GLY A 354 2.33 -22.03 -55.30
CA GLY A 354 1.85 -21.82 -56.65
C GLY A 354 2.71 -20.76 -57.31
N SER A 355 3.56 -21.16 -58.25
CA SER A 355 4.30 -20.30 -59.18
C SER A 355 3.37 -19.50 -60.12
N ARG A 356 2.09 -19.36 -59.78
CA ARG A 356 1.09 -18.53 -60.48
C ARG A 356 0.94 -17.11 -59.90
N ASP A 357 1.50 -16.80 -58.73
CA ASP A 357 1.45 -15.43 -58.20
C ASP A 357 2.73 -14.60 -58.45
N ILE A 358 3.86 -15.21 -58.81
CA ILE A 358 5.08 -14.48 -59.19
C ILE A 358 5.02 -13.96 -60.63
N ALA A 359 4.16 -14.53 -61.49
CA ALA A 359 3.96 -14.04 -62.86
C ALA A 359 2.90 -12.93 -62.98
N ARG A 360 2.07 -12.70 -61.94
CA ARG A 360 1.02 -11.66 -61.96
C ARG A 360 1.50 -10.24 -61.64
N TYR A 361 2.73 -10.09 -61.13
CA TYR A 361 3.30 -8.77 -60.83
C TYR A 361 4.37 -8.29 -61.82
N ARG A 362 4.69 -9.08 -62.87
CA ARG A 362 5.65 -8.66 -63.91
C ARG A 362 5.15 -7.57 -64.87
N HIS A 363 3.87 -7.21 -64.81
CA HIS A 363 3.30 -6.13 -65.63
C HIS A 363 3.16 -4.78 -64.89
N LEU A 364 3.54 -4.72 -63.61
CA LEU A 364 3.63 -3.45 -62.84
C LEU A 364 5.07 -2.91 -62.75
N LEU A 365 6.04 -3.61 -63.32
CA LEU A 365 7.41 -3.13 -63.52
C LEU A 365 7.73 -3.14 -65.01
N GLY A 366 6.94 -2.36 -65.77
CA GLY A 366 7.39 -1.85 -67.05
C GLY A 366 8.37 -0.71 -66.79
N ASN A 367 9.65 -0.94 -67.09
CA ASN A 367 10.55 0.13 -67.48
C ASN A 367 10.11 0.57 -68.88
N ASP A 368 9.61 1.80 -68.99
CA ASP A 368 9.99 2.64 -70.12
C ASP A 368 11.25 3.42 -69.71
N SER A 369 12.21 3.42 -70.62
CA SER A 369 13.31 4.37 -70.84
C SER A 369 13.51 5.52 -69.86
#